data_AF-A0A850RAU5-F1
#
_entry.id   AF-A0A850RAU5-F1
#
_cell.length_a   1.000
_cell.length_b   1.000
_cell.length_c   1.000
_cell.angle_alpha   90.00
_cell.angle_beta   90.00
_cell.angle_gamma   90.00
#
_symmetry.space_group_name_H-M   'P 1'
#
loop_
_entity.id
_entity.type
_entity.pdbx_description
1 polymer ?
#
loop_
_entity_poly.entity_id
_entity_poly.type
_entity_poly.pdbx_seq_one_letter_code
_entity_poly.pdbx_strand_id
1 'polypeptide(L)'
;MDGLNAEPSSLDQDREGLKNLAELYAEAKALILYSEQIDPDSRSNLQVIKELRDAFDHLMRVIATRTTDRTLSDADDPDYCRKHIQKSVGHVYRAAFDALDGTVLSLITKITEVVDHYPPEVLNQVIPNYWEMKSELYKLSGKIADHRARKDVGAQIGLTLDRYVQDIEVVKGFYQTVLDCGPSLEECAAQYKKHNTKAKRKDLFEKILLVILSVVLTLIARHFIPL
;
A
#
# COMPACT_ATOMS: atom_id res chain seq x y z
N MET A 1 6.00 -1.90 65.53
CA MET A 1 6.82 -1.09 64.60
C MET A 1 7.70 -2.07 63.85
N ASP A 2 7.73 -1.90 62.54
CA ASP A 2 8.46 -2.61 61.47
C ASP A 2 7.42 -2.91 60.38
N GLY A 3 6.94 -1.93 59.62
CA GLY A 3 7.75 -0.94 58.91
C GLY A 3 7.99 -1.44 57.49
N LEU A 4 6.91 -1.42 56.70
CA LEU A 4 6.89 -1.14 55.25
C LEU A 4 8.24 -1.24 54.53
N ASN A 5 8.39 -2.30 53.74
CA ASN A 5 9.02 -2.27 52.42
C ASN A 5 8.51 -3.49 51.65
N ALA A 6 7.25 -3.45 51.21
CA ALA A 6 6.88 -4.28 50.08
C ALA A 6 7.72 -3.75 48.91
N GLU A 7 8.68 -4.53 48.43
CA GLU A 7 9.45 -4.16 47.25
C GLU A 7 8.47 -3.75 46.14
N PRO A 8 8.77 -2.67 45.39
CA PRO A 8 7.89 -2.18 44.34
C PRO A 8 7.54 -3.34 43.39
N SER A 9 6.29 -3.34 42.89
CA SER A 9 5.82 -4.37 41.98
C SER A 9 6.88 -4.56 40.88
N SER A 10 7.33 -5.79 40.66
CA SER A 10 8.57 -6.00 39.90
C SER A 10 8.48 -5.54 38.43
N LEU A 11 7.26 -5.27 37.93
CA LEU A 11 6.99 -4.66 36.62
C LEU A 11 7.37 -3.18 36.56
N ASP A 12 7.40 -2.46 37.68
CA ASP A 12 7.79 -1.04 37.71
C ASP A 12 9.23 -0.84 37.21
N GLN A 13 10.08 -1.87 37.35
CA GLN A 13 11.44 -1.90 36.82
C GLN A 13 11.50 -1.80 35.28
N ASP A 14 10.44 -2.26 34.62
CA ASP A 14 10.34 -2.33 33.16
C ASP A 14 9.37 -1.28 32.58
N ARG A 15 8.80 -0.41 33.44
CA ARG A 15 7.70 0.51 33.12
C ARG A 15 7.94 1.34 31.86
N GLU A 16 9.12 1.92 31.71
CA GLU A 16 9.44 2.77 30.55
C GLU A 16 9.49 1.96 29.25
N GLY A 17 10.10 0.78 29.27
CA GLY A 17 10.14 -0.11 28.11
C GLY A 17 8.75 -0.60 27.70
N LEU A 18 7.91 -0.94 28.69
CA LEU A 18 6.52 -1.36 28.47
C LEU A 18 5.65 -0.21 27.92
N LYS A 19 5.86 1.02 28.43
CA LYS A 19 5.20 2.22 27.91
C LYS A 19 5.53 2.44 26.44
N ASN A 20 6.81 2.44 26.09
CA ASN A 20 7.26 2.63 24.69
C ASN A 20 6.72 1.53 23.76
N LEU A 21 6.69 0.28 24.23
CA LEU A 21 6.08 -0.83 23.49
C LEU A 21 4.58 -0.62 23.27
N ALA A 22 3.85 -0.14 24.28
CA ALA A 22 2.41 0.11 24.18
C ALA A 22 2.08 1.24 23.22
N GLU A 23 2.83 2.33 23.25
CA GLU A 23 2.70 3.46 22.31
C GLU A 23 2.96 3.00 20.87
N LEU A 24 4.06 2.30 20.63
CA LEU A 24 4.38 1.74 19.31
C LEU A 24 3.30 0.76 18.82
N TYR A 25 2.77 -0.10 19.70
CA TYR A 25 1.70 -1.02 19.34
C TYR A 25 0.42 -0.29 18.93
N ALA A 26 0.07 0.81 19.61
CA ALA A 26 -1.11 1.60 19.25
C ALA A 26 -0.99 2.19 17.83
N GLU A 27 0.19 2.69 17.48
CA GLU A 27 0.51 3.20 16.14
C GLU A 27 0.49 2.07 15.10
N ALA A 28 1.21 0.97 15.37
CA ALA A 28 1.25 -0.20 14.48
C ALA A 28 -0.14 -0.78 14.23
N LYS A 29 -1.00 -0.83 15.26
CA LYS A 29 -2.37 -1.32 15.15
C LYS A 29 -3.19 -0.48 14.16
N ALA A 30 -3.03 0.84 14.15
CA ALA A 30 -3.74 1.68 13.19
C ALA A 30 -3.35 1.35 11.74
N LEU A 31 -2.05 1.10 11.49
CA LEU A 31 -1.54 0.70 10.18
C LEU A 31 -2.06 -0.68 9.77
N ILE A 32 -2.10 -1.63 10.71
CA ILE A 32 -2.61 -2.99 10.48
C ILE A 32 -4.09 -2.96 10.12
N LEU A 33 -4.92 -2.24 10.90
CA LEU A 33 -6.35 -2.11 10.62
C LEU A 33 -6.62 -1.48 9.25
N TYR A 34 -5.83 -0.48 8.87
CA TYR A 34 -5.95 0.11 7.53
C TYR A 34 -5.57 -0.88 6.43
N SER A 35 -4.50 -1.65 6.63
CA SER A 35 -4.08 -2.71 5.71
C SER A 35 -5.19 -3.75 5.49
N GLU A 36 -5.81 -4.21 6.58
CA GLU A 36 -6.95 -5.15 6.56
C GLU A 36 -8.18 -4.59 5.82
N GLN A 37 -8.44 -3.29 5.95
CA GLN A 37 -9.54 -2.64 5.25
C GLN A 37 -9.30 -2.58 3.74
N ILE A 38 -8.06 -2.31 3.31
CA ILE A 38 -7.71 -2.19 1.90
C ILE A 38 -7.56 -3.56 1.22
N ASP A 39 -7.10 -4.58 1.95
CA ASP A 39 -6.98 -5.97 1.48
C ASP A 39 -7.91 -6.91 2.28
N PRO A 40 -9.22 -6.93 1.99
CA PRO A 40 -10.18 -7.73 2.75
C PRO A 40 -9.94 -9.24 2.62
N ASP A 41 -9.28 -9.68 1.55
CA ASP A 41 -8.87 -11.09 1.38
C ASP A 41 -7.67 -11.45 2.29
N SER A 42 -7.08 -10.47 2.98
CA SER A 42 -5.98 -10.63 3.94
C SER A 42 -4.78 -11.38 3.37
N ARG A 43 -4.50 -11.24 2.06
CA ARG A 43 -3.45 -12.00 1.37
C ARG A 43 -2.06 -11.71 1.94
N SER A 44 -1.90 -10.53 2.56
CA SER A 44 -0.66 -10.03 3.17
C SER A 44 -0.60 -10.16 4.71
N ASN A 45 -1.64 -10.66 5.37
CA ASN A 45 -1.79 -10.52 6.84
C ASN A 45 -1.11 -11.63 7.68
N LEU A 46 -0.78 -12.80 7.09
CA LEU A 46 -0.20 -13.92 7.85
C LEU A 46 1.13 -13.56 8.54
N GLN A 47 1.95 -12.76 7.86
CA GLN A 47 3.23 -12.34 8.39
C GLN A 47 3.05 -11.32 9.53
N VAL A 48 2.11 -10.37 9.40
CA VAL A 48 1.74 -9.44 10.47
C VAL A 48 1.29 -10.18 11.73
N ILE A 49 0.40 -11.18 11.57
CA ILE A 49 -0.11 -12.00 12.68
C ILE A 49 1.04 -12.77 13.36
N LYS A 50 1.95 -13.35 12.58
CA LYS A 50 3.14 -14.03 13.11
C LYS A 50 3.98 -13.07 13.96
N GLU A 51 4.29 -11.89 13.44
CA GLU A 51 5.13 -10.92 14.17
C GLU A 51 4.43 -10.41 15.45
N LEU A 52 3.11 -10.16 15.41
CA LEU A 52 2.37 -9.80 16.63
C LEU A 52 2.35 -10.92 17.67
N ARG A 53 2.21 -12.18 17.23
CA ARG A 53 2.28 -13.33 18.13
C ARG A 53 3.68 -13.44 18.76
N ASP A 54 4.74 -13.32 17.95
CA ASP A 54 6.12 -13.40 18.44
C ASP A 54 6.45 -12.22 19.39
N ALA A 55 5.89 -11.03 19.15
CA ALA A 55 5.94 -9.90 20.07
C ALA A 55 5.24 -10.22 21.41
N PHE A 56 4.02 -10.74 21.33
CA PHE A 56 3.23 -11.11 22.50
C PHE A 56 3.91 -12.20 23.33
N ASP A 57 4.52 -13.21 22.70
CA ASP A 57 5.29 -14.25 23.39
C ASP A 57 6.46 -13.66 24.19
N HIS A 58 7.16 -12.66 23.64
CA HIS A 58 8.21 -11.97 24.37
C HIS A 58 7.69 -11.10 25.52
N LEU A 59 6.59 -10.38 25.32
CA LEU A 59 5.93 -9.64 26.40
C LEU A 59 5.49 -10.58 27.53
N MET A 60 4.87 -11.72 27.20
CA MET A 60 4.41 -12.69 28.20
C MET A 60 5.56 -13.31 29.00
N ARG A 61 6.76 -13.45 28.42
CA ARG A 61 7.96 -13.84 29.17
C ARG A 61 8.34 -12.81 30.22
N VAL A 62 8.30 -11.52 29.89
CA VAL A 62 8.54 -10.42 30.85
C VAL A 62 7.51 -10.46 31.96
N ILE A 63 6.21 -10.55 31.61
CA ILE A 63 5.14 -10.63 32.59
C ILE A 63 5.32 -11.84 33.50
N ALA A 64 5.61 -13.02 32.94
CA ALA A 64 5.83 -14.24 33.74
C ALA A 64 7.00 -14.08 34.71
N THR A 65 8.16 -13.59 34.25
CA THR A 65 9.33 -13.35 35.11
C THR A 65 9.04 -12.36 36.23
N ARG A 66 8.19 -11.36 35.99
CA ARG A 66 7.89 -10.29 36.97
C ARG A 66 6.74 -10.65 37.93
N THR A 67 5.77 -11.44 37.48
CA THR A 67 4.50 -11.63 38.23
C THR A 67 4.32 -13.05 38.77
N THR A 68 5.18 -13.98 38.40
CA THR A 68 5.04 -15.39 38.80
C THR A 68 6.32 -15.89 39.47
N ASP A 69 6.18 -16.84 40.38
CA ASP A 69 7.32 -17.54 41.01
C ASP A 69 7.95 -18.60 40.08
N ARG A 70 7.55 -18.64 38.81
CA ARG A 70 8.11 -19.59 37.84
C ARG A 70 9.45 -19.07 37.33
N THR A 71 10.52 -19.79 37.68
CA THR A 71 11.82 -19.62 37.03
C THR A 71 11.72 -20.11 35.58
N LEU A 72 11.68 -19.16 34.64
CA LEU A 72 11.89 -19.49 33.23
C LEU A 72 13.38 -19.80 33.02
N SER A 73 13.68 -20.74 32.12
CA SER A 73 15.05 -20.98 31.69
C SER A 73 15.65 -19.65 31.19
N ASP A 74 16.85 -19.31 31.67
CA ASP A 74 17.59 -18.07 31.40
C ASP A 74 17.12 -16.81 32.16
N ALA A 75 16.17 -16.91 33.11
CA ALA A 75 15.73 -15.77 33.94
C ALA A 75 16.81 -15.23 34.89
N ASP A 76 17.92 -15.95 35.06
CA ASP A 76 19.07 -15.53 35.87
C ASP A 76 19.91 -14.43 35.19
N ASP A 77 19.66 -14.14 33.91
CA ASP A 77 20.26 -13.01 33.21
C ASP A 77 19.63 -11.69 33.69
N PRO A 78 20.40 -10.76 34.30
CA PRO A 78 19.86 -9.49 34.81
C PRO A 78 19.27 -8.61 33.70
N ASP A 79 19.64 -8.85 32.44
CA ASP A 79 19.10 -8.15 31.27
C ASP A 79 17.94 -8.89 30.57
N TYR A 80 17.47 -10.01 31.12
CA TYR A 80 16.48 -10.87 30.47
C TYR A 80 15.22 -10.10 30.05
N CYS A 81 14.59 -9.39 30.99
CA CYS A 81 13.37 -8.62 30.73
C CYS A 81 13.62 -7.52 29.70
N ARG A 82 14.72 -6.77 29.84
CA ARG A 82 15.12 -5.72 28.89
C ARG A 82 15.29 -6.25 27.47
N LYS A 83 15.97 -7.39 27.30
CA LYS A 83 16.17 -8.05 26.01
C LYS A 83 14.84 -8.51 25.40
N HIS A 84 13.93 -9.06 26.21
CA HIS A 84 12.63 -9.49 25.73
C HIS A 84 11.70 -8.33 25.35
N ILE A 85 11.73 -7.21 26.09
CA ILE A 85 11.04 -5.98 25.69
C ILE A 85 11.58 -5.48 24.35
N GLN A 86 12.90 -5.41 24.18
CA GLN A 86 13.52 -4.97 22.93
C GLN A 86 13.15 -5.89 21.75
N LYS A 87 13.12 -7.21 21.97
CA LYS A 87 12.65 -8.16 20.94
C LYS A 87 11.19 -7.93 20.60
N SER A 88 10.32 -7.75 21.60
CA SER A 88 8.90 -7.43 21.39
C SER A 88 8.74 -6.16 20.55
N VAL A 89 9.47 -5.10 20.88
CA VAL A 89 9.50 -3.86 20.08
C VAL A 89 9.91 -4.12 18.63
N GLY A 90 10.97 -4.91 18.43
CA GLY A 90 11.42 -5.30 17.09
C GLY A 90 10.34 -6.02 16.28
N HIS A 91 9.61 -6.94 16.89
CA HIS A 91 8.49 -7.63 16.24
C HIS A 91 7.31 -6.72 15.94
N VAL A 92 6.97 -5.77 16.82
CA VAL A 92 5.90 -4.78 16.53
C VAL A 92 6.30 -3.89 15.34
N TYR A 93 7.56 -3.45 15.24
CA TYR A 93 8.04 -2.74 14.05
C TYR A 93 7.91 -3.58 12.79
N ARG A 94 8.29 -4.87 12.82
CA ARG A 94 8.13 -5.75 11.65
C ARG A 94 6.67 -5.92 11.26
N ALA A 95 5.76 -6.09 12.22
CA ALA A 95 4.33 -6.13 11.97
C ALA A 95 3.83 -4.84 11.28
N ALA A 96 4.29 -3.67 11.74
CA ALA A 96 3.96 -2.39 11.11
C ALA A 96 4.49 -2.31 9.67
N PHE A 97 5.76 -2.65 9.44
CA PHE A 97 6.35 -2.66 8.09
C PHE A 97 5.65 -3.63 7.14
N ASP A 98 5.35 -4.83 7.61
CA ASP A 98 4.68 -5.85 6.79
C ASP A 98 3.22 -5.43 6.48
N ALA A 99 2.55 -4.71 7.39
CA ALA A 99 1.23 -4.11 7.14
C ALA A 99 1.28 -2.97 6.10
N LEU A 100 2.29 -2.10 6.18
CA LEU A 100 2.53 -1.05 5.18
C LEU A 100 2.85 -1.64 3.80
N ASP A 101 3.64 -2.71 3.76
CA ASP A 101 3.96 -3.45 2.53
C ASP A 101 2.70 -4.01 1.84
N GLY A 102 1.81 -4.63 2.62
CA GLY A 102 0.52 -5.09 2.14
C GLY A 102 -0.37 -3.94 1.66
N THR A 103 -0.41 -2.85 2.43
CA THR A 103 -1.20 -1.65 2.10
C THR A 103 -0.79 -1.07 0.75
N VAL A 104 0.50 -0.83 0.55
CA VAL A 104 0.98 -0.15 -0.65
C VAL A 104 0.79 -1.01 -1.90
N LEU A 105 0.99 -2.32 -1.79
CA LEU A 105 0.74 -3.26 -2.87
C LEU A 105 -0.72 -3.22 -3.27
N SER A 106 -1.63 -3.33 -2.29
CA SER A 106 -3.07 -3.32 -2.54
C SER A 106 -3.58 -2.01 -3.11
N LEU A 107 -3.06 -0.86 -2.64
CA LEU A 107 -3.39 0.44 -3.21
C LEU A 107 -2.92 0.57 -4.66
N ILE A 108 -1.68 0.19 -4.96
CA ILE A 108 -1.14 0.23 -6.33
C ILE A 108 -1.98 -0.68 -7.25
N THR A 109 -2.28 -1.91 -6.82
CA THR A 109 -3.13 -2.82 -7.60
C THR A 109 -4.49 -2.21 -7.88
N LYS A 110 -5.17 -1.65 -6.87
CA LYS A 110 -6.49 -1.01 -7.06
C LYS A 110 -6.43 0.22 -7.97
N ILE A 111 -5.39 1.05 -7.83
CA ILE A 111 -5.17 2.19 -8.74
C ILE A 111 -5.01 1.68 -10.17
N THR A 112 -4.12 0.71 -10.40
CA THR A 112 -3.86 0.12 -11.72
C THR A 112 -5.13 -0.50 -12.31
N GLU A 113 -5.87 -1.28 -11.51
CA GLU A 113 -7.15 -1.85 -11.91
C GLU A 113 -8.09 -0.77 -12.42
N VAL A 114 -8.29 0.35 -11.71
CA VAL A 114 -9.19 1.40 -12.18
C VAL A 114 -8.66 2.07 -13.45
N VAL A 115 -7.39 2.50 -13.48
CA VAL A 115 -6.87 3.31 -14.60
C VAL A 115 -6.74 2.52 -15.90
N ASP A 116 -6.46 1.21 -15.83
CA ASP A 116 -6.30 0.36 -17.02
C ASP A 116 -7.63 0.12 -17.78
N HIS A 117 -8.78 0.42 -17.16
CA HIS A 117 -10.08 0.37 -17.86
C HIS A 117 -10.31 1.56 -18.81
N TYR A 118 -9.50 2.62 -18.71
CA TYR A 118 -9.74 3.88 -19.40
C TYR A 118 -8.65 4.21 -20.43
N PRO A 119 -9.03 4.75 -21.61
CA PRO A 119 -8.06 5.29 -22.55
C PRO A 119 -7.25 6.44 -21.93
N PRO A 120 -5.96 6.59 -22.26
CA PRO A 120 -5.12 7.68 -21.74
C PRO A 120 -5.70 9.08 -21.97
N GLU A 121 -6.43 9.30 -23.06
CA GLU A 121 -7.08 10.59 -23.35
C GLU A 121 -8.17 10.92 -22.32
N VAL A 122 -8.95 9.91 -21.92
CA VAL A 122 -9.99 10.06 -20.88
C VAL A 122 -9.33 10.35 -19.54
N LEU A 123 -8.28 9.60 -19.20
CA LEU A 123 -7.52 9.81 -17.96
C LEU A 123 -6.96 11.23 -17.88
N ASN A 124 -6.33 11.73 -18.94
CA ASN A 124 -5.78 13.09 -18.95
C ASN A 124 -6.84 14.19 -18.91
N GLN A 125 -8.03 13.91 -19.44
CA GLN A 125 -9.13 14.87 -19.40
C GLN A 125 -9.76 14.97 -18.00
N VAL A 126 -9.89 13.85 -17.29
CA VAL A 126 -10.56 13.81 -15.99
C VAL A 126 -9.60 13.99 -14.82
N ILE A 127 -8.35 13.53 -14.97
CA ILE A 127 -7.28 13.63 -13.99
C ILE A 127 -6.13 14.43 -14.63
N PRO A 128 -6.15 15.77 -14.54
CA PRO A 128 -5.23 16.64 -15.28
C PRO A 128 -3.74 16.38 -15.03
N ASN A 129 -3.39 15.88 -13.84
CA ASN A 129 -2.03 15.55 -13.43
C ASN A 129 -1.72 14.03 -13.44
N TYR A 130 -2.49 13.23 -14.18
CA TYR A 130 -2.35 11.76 -14.22
C TYR A 130 -0.92 11.29 -14.49
N TRP A 131 -0.22 11.87 -15.46
CA TRP A 131 1.15 11.45 -15.79
C TRP A 131 2.16 11.76 -14.69
N GLU A 132 1.98 12.86 -13.97
CA GLU A 132 2.81 13.22 -12.82
C GLU A 132 2.59 12.22 -11.69
N MET A 133 1.33 11.92 -11.37
CA MET A 133 0.95 10.92 -10.37
C MET A 133 1.52 9.54 -10.73
N LYS A 134 1.41 9.12 -12.00
CA LYS A 134 1.96 7.85 -12.48
C LYS A 134 3.47 7.79 -12.33
N SER A 135 4.18 8.87 -12.68
CA SER A 135 5.63 8.99 -12.49
C SER A 135 6.03 8.91 -11.01
N GLU A 136 5.26 9.57 -10.15
CA GLU A 136 5.48 9.54 -8.70
C GLU A 136 5.24 8.16 -8.10
N LEU A 137 4.18 7.44 -8.51
CA LEU A 137 3.95 6.04 -8.13
C LEU A 137 5.13 5.13 -8.47
N TYR A 138 5.73 5.29 -9.66
CA TYR A 138 6.93 4.53 -10.04
C TYR A 138 8.13 4.86 -9.14
N LYS A 139 8.34 6.14 -8.81
CA LYS A 139 9.42 6.56 -7.89
C LYS A 139 9.21 6.01 -6.48
N LEU A 140 7.98 6.08 -5.97
CA LEU A 140 7.60 5.55 -4.67
C LEU A 140 7.83 4.03 -4.60
N SER A 141 7.50 3.30 -5.66
CA SER A 141 7.78 1.86 -5.76
C SER A 141 9.27 1.54 -5.57
N GLY A 142 10.17 2.40 -6.07
CA GLY A 142 11.61 2.28 -5.81
C GLY A 142 11.99 2.54 -4.35
N LYS A 143 11.47 3.61 -3.74
CA LYS A 143 11.71 3.92 -2.31
C LYS A 143 11.19 2.84 -1.37
N ILE A 144 10.07 2.21 -1.71
CA ILE A 144 9.48 1.11 -0.93
C ILE A 144 10.44 -0.08 -0.85
N ALA A 145 11.13 -0.40 -1.95
CA ALA A 145 12.17 -1.44 -1.93
C ALA A 145 13.33 -1.07 -0.99
N ASP A 146 13.71 0.20 -0.92
CA ASP A 146 14.74 0.69 0.00
C ASP A 146 14.30 0.62 1.47
N HIS A 147 13.03 0.95 1.77
CA HIS A 147 12.47 0.80 3.12
C HIS A 147 12.49 -0.66 3.57
N ARG A 148 12.08 -1.58 2.68
CA ARG A 148 12.12 -3.04 2.94
C ARG A 148 13.52 -3.55 3.24
N ALA A 149 14.54 -3.06 2.53
CA ALA A 149 15.92 -3.45 2.76
C ALA A 149 16.47 -2.96 4.11
N ARG A 150 15.87 -1.91 4.69
CA ARG A 150 16.34 -1.26 5.93
C ARG A 150 15.53 -1.64 7.18
N LYS A 151 14.49 -2.48 7.05
CA LYS A 151 13.54 -2.79 8.14
C LYS A 151 14.15 -3.50 9.36
N ASP A 152 15.34 -4.09 9.22
CA ASP A 152 16.06 -4.76 10.31
C ASP A 152 17.26 -3.95 10.86
N VAL A 153 17.43 -2.69 10.46
CA VAL A 153 18.69 -1.95 10.67
C VAL A 153 18.58 -0.85 11.73
N GLY A 154 18.64 -1.27 13.00
CA GLY A 154 19.20 -0.48 14.11
C GLY A 154 18.48 0.82 14.52
N ALA A 155 19.26 1.76 15.09
CA ALA A 155 18.80 2.90 15.91
C ALA A 155 17.86 3.92 15.23
N GLN A 156 17.57 3.78 13.93
CA GLN A 156 16.75 4.70 13.13
C GLN A 156 15.46 4.04 12.61
N ILE A 157 15.05 2.92 13.20
CA ILE A 157 13.88 2.16 12.75
C ILE A 157 12.59 2.98 12.81
N GLY A 158 12.40 3.80 13.86
CA GLY A 158 11.25 4.71 13.99
C GLY A 158 11.19 5.74 12.86
N LEU A 159 12.30 6.44 12.58
CA LEU A 159 12.36 7.40 11.47
C LEU A 159 12.14 6.74 10.11
N THR A 160 12.56 5.49 9.95
CA THR A 160 12.31 4.72 8.72
C THR A 160 10.81 4.42 8.58
N LEU A 161 10.16 4.01 9.68
CA LEU A 161 8.72 3.78 9.69
C LEU A 161 7.95 5.07 9.36
N ASP A 162 8.29 6.20 9.99
CA ASP A 162 7.64 7.49 9.76
C ASP A 162 7.70 7.92 8.29
N ARG A 163 8.88 7.79 7.66
CA ARG A 163 9.04 8.11 6.24
C ARG A 163 8.23 7.18 5.36
N TYR A 164 8.15 5.91 5.71
CA TYR A 164 7.36 4.96 4.95
C TYR A 164 5.86 5.26 5.08
N VAL A 165 5.37 5.61 6.28
CA VAL A 165 4.01 6.11 6.46
C VAL A 165 3.74 7.33 5.57
N GLN A 166 4.65 8.30 5.53
CA GLN A 166 4.52 9.48 4.67
C GLN A 166 4.46 9.13 3.18
N ASP A 167 5.33 8.24 2.70
CA ASP A 167 5.32 7.78 1.30
C ASP A 167 3.99 7.06 0.97
N ILE A 168 3.39 6.32 1.92
CA ILE A 168 2.09 5.66 1.73
C ILE A 168 0.92 6.66 1.72
N GLU A 169 0.96 7.73 2.51
CA GLU A 169 -0.07 8.78 2.45
C GLU A 169 -0.15 9.42 1.05
N VAL A 170 0.96 9.53 0.33
CA VAL A 170 0.95 9.98 -1.08
C VAL A 170 0.19 8.99 -1.96
N VAL A 171 0.46 7.69 -1.83
CA VAL A 171 -0.25 6.64 -2.60
C VAL A 171 -1.75 6.63 -2.26
N LYS A 172 -2.10 6.79 -0.98
CA LYS A 172 -3.49 6.91 -0.53
C LYS A 172 -4.19 8.12 -1.17
N GLY A 173 -3.51 9.27 -1.21
CA GLY A 173 -4.02 10.46 -1.90
C GLY A 173 -4.32 10.18 -3.37
N PHE A 174 -3.46 9.45 -4.07
CA PHE A 174 -3.71 9.07 -5.46
C PHE A 174 -4.90 8.13 -5.62
N TYR A 175 -5.01 7.12 -4.74
CA TYR A 175 -6.16 6.24 -4.77
C TYR A 175 -7.46 7.01 -4.54
N GLN A 176 -7.48 7.95 -3.60
CA GLN A 176 -8.64 8.80 -3.34
C GLN A 176 -9.00 9.64 -4.57
N THR A 177 -8.03 10.29 -5.23
CA THR A 177 -8.26 11.04 -6.47
C THR A 177 -8.92 10.16 -7.54
N VAL A 178 -8.43 8.92 -7.71
CA VAL A 178 -9.00 7.98 -8.68
C VAL A 178 -10.44 7.61 -8.35
N LEU A 179 -10.76 7.40 -7.07
CA LEU A 179 -12.14 7.13 -6.61
C LEU A 179 -13.06 8.33 -6.83
N ASP A 180 -12.62 9.53 -6.46
CA ASP A 180 -13.41 10.78 -6.59
C ASP A 180 -13.71 11.09 -8.06
N CYS A 181 -12.77 10.77 -8.95
CA CYS A 181 -12.93 10.93 -10.39
C CYS A 181 -13.77 9.81 -11.03
N GLY A 182 -14.14 8.74 -10.31
CA GLY A 182 -14.82 7.56 -10.84
C GLY A 182 -16.03 7.87 -11.74
N PRO A 183 -17.03 8.64 -11.26
CA PRO A 183 -18.21 8.99 -12.07
C PRO A 183 -17.85 9.77 -13.34
N SER A 184 -16.89 10.71 -13.23
CA SER A 184 -16.43 11.52 -14.36
C SER A 184 -15.65 10.69 -15.39
N LEU A 185 -14.88 9.71 -14.94
CA LEU A 185 -14.17 8.75 -15.80
C LEU A 185 -15.17 7.91 -16.59
N GLU A 186 -16.21 7.38 -15.95
CA GLU A 186 -17.27 6.59 -16.61
C GLU A 186 -18.00 7.41 -17.68
N GLU A 187 -18.41 8.63 -17.35
CA GLU A 187 -19.12 9.50 -18.29
C GLU A 187 -18.21 9.88 -19.48
N CYS A 188 -16.99 10.33 -19.21
CA CYS A 188 -16.05 10.74 -20.25
C CYS A 188 -15.69 9.56 -21.16
N ALA A 189 -15.50 8.36 -20.61
CA ALA A 189 -15.23 7.15 -21.39
C ALA A 189 -16.40 6.77 -22.31
N ALA A 190 -17.64 6.90 -21.83
CA ALA A 190 -18.83 6.67 -22.64
C ALA A 190 -18.93 7.67 -23.81
N GLN A 191 -18.65 8.95 -23.54
CA GLN A 191 -18.60 10.00 -24.56
C GLN A 191 -17.50 9.74 -25.59
N TYR A 192 -16.29 9.41 -25.13
CA TYR A 192 -15.14 9.08 -25.97
C TYR A 192 -15.45 7.90 -26.91
N LYS A 193 -16.02 6.81 -26.40
CA LYS A 193 -16.41 5.64 -27.20
C LYS A 193 -17.45 5.99 -28.26
N LYS A 194 -18.45 6.81 -27.93
CA LYS A 194 -19.48 7.28 -28.86
C LYS A 194 -18.88 8.14 -29.97
N HIS A 195 -17.99 9.06 -29.63
CA HIS A 195 -17.32 9.93 -30.61
C HIS A 195 -16.40 9.13 -31.54
N ASN A 196 -15.57 8.25 -30.97
CA ASN A 196 -14.63 7.42 -31.74
C ASN A 196 -15.35 6.43 -32.69
N THR A 197 -16.46 5.83 -32.24
CA THR A 197 -17.27 4.95 -33.10
C THR A 197 -17.90 5.71 -34.27
N LYS A 198 -18.39 6.94 -34.04
CA LYS A 198 -18.91 7.80 -35.12
C LYS A 198 -17.81 8.20 -36.10
N ALA A 199 -16.65 8.60 -35.59
CA ALA A 199 -15.50 8.96 -36.43
C ALA A 199 -15.03 7.79 -37.30
N LYS A 200 -14.90 6.59 -36.74
CA LYS A 200 -14.54 5.37 -37.49
C LYS A 200 -15.57 5.00 -38.56
N ARG A 201 -16.87 5.13 -38.27
CA ARG A 201 -17.92 4.90 -39.26
C ARG A 201 -17.86 5.90 -40.41
N LYS A 202 -17.58 7.17 -40.11
CA LYS A 202 -17.44 8.22 -41.11
C LYS A 202 -16.21 7.97 -42.00
N ASP A 203 -15.06 7.67 -41.41
CA ASP A 203 -13.82 7.34 -42.14
C ASP A 203 -13.99 6.10 -43.04
N LEU A 204 -14.65 5.05 -42.54
CA LEU A 204 -14.97 3.87 -43.35
C LEU A 204 -15.88 4.21 -44.54
N PHE A 205 -16.90 5.05 -44.32
CA PHE A 205 -17.80 5.49 -45.37
C PHE A 205 -17.08 6.31 -46.44
N GLU A 206 -16.19 7.24 -46.04
CA GLU A 206 -15.37 8.04 -46.96
C GLU A 206 -14.43 7.16 -47.80
N LYS A 207 -13.79 6.15 -47.18
CA LYS A 207 -12.95 5.18 -47.90
C LYS A 207 -13.75 4.36 -48.91
N ILE A 208 -14.94 3.89 -48.54
CA ILE A 208 -15.82 3.15 -49.47
C ILE A 208 -16.23 4.04 -50.65
N LEU A 209 -16.59 5.30 -50.39
CA LEU A 209 -16.96 6.25 -51.43
C LEU A 209 -15.81 6.49 -52.43
N LEU A 210 -14.58 6.67 -51.92
CA LEU A 210 -13.37 6.82 -52.74
C LEU A 210 -13.12 5.60 -53.64
N VAL A 211 -13.28 4.39 -53.10
CA VAL A 211 -13.13 3.15 -53.88
C VAL A 211 -14.19 3.09 -54.99
N ILE A 212 -15.46 3.35 -54.67
CA ILE A 212 -16.54 3.37 -55.67
C ILE A 212 -16.25 4.40 -56.77
N LEU A 213 -15.83 5.62 -56.39
CA LEU A 213 -15.52 6.69 -57.34
C LEU A 213 -14.37 6.28 -58.28
N SER A 214 -13.32 5.66 -57.74
CA SER A 214 -12.17 5.19 -58.52
C SER A 214 -12.56 4.10 -59.54
N VAL A 215 -13.45 3.18 -59.16
CA VAL A 215 -13.98 2.14 -60.07
C VAL A 215 -14.81 2.76 -61.18
N VAL A 216 -15.71 3.68 -60.86
CA VAL A 216 -16.56 4.37 -61.84
C VAL A 216 -15.70 5.16 -62.85
N LEU A 217 -14.71 5.92 -62.36
CA LEU A 217 -13.79 6.66 -63.23
C LEU A 217 -12.99 5.73 -64.16
N THR A 218 -12.55 4.57 -63.66
CA THR A 218 -11.82 3.58 -64.46
C THR A 218 -12.71 2.98 -65.55
N LEU A 219 -13.98 2.68 -65.23
CA LEU A 219 -14.95 2.16 -66.21
C LEU A 219 -15.27 3.20 -67.30
N ILE A 220 -15.45 4.46 -66.91
CA ILE A 220 -15.67 5.57 -67.86
C ILE A 220 -14.44 5.74 -68.75
N ALA A 221 -13.24 5.82 -68.19
CA ALA A 221 -12.01 5.96 -68.98
C ALA A 221 -11.84 4.81 -69.99
N ARG A 222 -12.16 3.58 -69.58
CA ARG A 222 -12.14 2.40 -70.47
C ARG A 222 -13.18 2.46 -71.59
N HIS A 223 -14.28 3.17 -71.40
CA HIS A 223 -15.32 3.32 -72.43
C HIS A 223 -14.97 4.40 -73.46
N PHE A 224 -14.29 5.47 -73.04
CA PHE A 224 -13.94 6.61 -73.89
C PHE A 224 -12.55 6.53 -74.55
N ILE A 225 -11.67 5.64 -74.08
CA ILE A 225 -10.37 5.36 -74.70
C ILE A 225 -10.48 4.00 -75.42
N PRO A 226 -10.78 3.98 -76.73
CA PRO A 226 -10.70 2.75 -77.50
C PRO A 226 -9.23 2.32 -77.59
N LEU A 227 -8.97 1.05 -77.25
CA LEU A 227 -7.70 0.35 -77.53
C LEU A 227 -7.47 0.22 -79.03
#